data_AF-A0A7L3A6U8-F1
#
_entry.id   AF-A0A7L3A6U8-F1
#
_cell.length_a   1.000
_cell.length_b   1.000
_cell.length_c   1.000
_cell.angle_alpha   90.00
_cell.angle_beta   90.00
_cell.angle_gamma   90.00
#
_symmetry.space_group_name_H-M   'P 1'
#
loop_
_entity.id
_entity.type
_entity.pdbx_description
1 polymer ?
#
loop_
_entity_poly.entity_id
_entity_poly.type
_entity_poly.pdbx_seq_one_letter_code
_entity_poly.pdbx_strand_id
1 'polypeptide(L)'
;LQKLVNETFQKLWFTPTPHHDKEAMTRKILNITDVVAACRDTGYDWFEQLLQNLLKSEEDASYKPVKKACTQLVDNLVEHILKYEESLSDSDNKGVNSGRLVACITTLFLFSKIRPQLMVKHAMTMQPYLTTKCSTQNDFMVICNVAKILELVVPLMEHPSETFLATIEEDLMKLIIKYGMTVVQHCVSCLGAVVNKVTQNYKFVWACFNRYYGALSKLKSQHQEDPNSTIITANKPALLRSLFTVGALCRHFDFDQEDFKGNSKVNIKDKVLELLMYFTKHSDEEVQTKAIIGLGFAFIQHPSLMFEQEVKTLYNSILSDKNCSVNLKIQVLKNLQTYLQEEDTRMQQADRDWKKVAKQEDLKEMGDISSGMSSSIMQLYLKQVLEAFFHTQSSVRHFALNVIALTLNQGLIHPVQCVPYLIAMGTDPEPSMRNKADQQLVEIDKKYAGFIHV
;
A
#
# COMPACT_ATOMS: atom_id res chain seq x y z
N LEU A 1 19.38 -2.59 -25.80
CA LEU A 1 18.73 -3.72 -25.09
C LEU A 1 17.25 -3.45 -24.78
N GLN A 2 16.90 -2.41 -24.00
CA GLN A 2 15.51 -2.12 -23.60
C GLN A 2 14.50 -2.03 -24.77
N LYS A 3 14.87 -1.34 -25.87
CA LYS A 3 14.04 -1.29 -27.08
C LYS A 3 13.75 -2.67 -27.66
N LEU A 4 14.76 -3.54 -27.77
CA LEU A 4 14.61 -4.90 -28.27
C LEU A 4 13.70 -5.75 -27.37
N VAL A 5 13.84 -5.61 -26.05
CA VAL A 5 12.96 -6.29 -25.08
C VAL A 5 11.51 -5.86 -25.27
N ASN A 6 11.25 -4.55 -25.33
CA ASN A 6 9.91 -4.01 -25.55
C ASN A 6 9.30 -4.53 -26.87
N GLU A 7 10.03 -4.44 -27.98
CA GLU A 7 9.56 -4.91 -29.29
C GLU A 7 9.30 -6.43 -29.32
N THR A 8 10.11 -7.22 -28.62
CA THR A 8 9.94 -8.67 -28.53
C THR A 8 8.68 -9.04 -27.77
N PHE A 9 8.47 -8.45 -26.58
CA PHE A 9 7.26 -8.71 -25.78
C PHE A 9 5.99 -8.13 -26.42
N GLN A 10 6.10 -6.99 -27.12
CA GLN A 10 4.99 -6.44 -27.90
C GLN A 10 4.52 -7.43 -28.96
N LYS A 11 5.45 -8.04 -29.70
CA LYS A 11 5.13 -9.05 -30.72
C LYS A 11 4.60 -10.35 -30.11
N LEU A 12 5.18 -10.79 -28.99
CA LEU A 12 4.83 -12.07 -28.36
C LEU A 12 3.45 -12.03 -27.68
N TRP A 13 3.18 -11.00 -26.87
CA TRP A 13 1.99 -10.94 -26.02
C TRP A 13 1.02 -9.85 -26.46
N PHE A 14 1.51 -8.65 -26.80
CA PHE A 14 0.67 -7.47 -26.98
C PHE A 14 0.34 -7.15 -28.44
N THR A 15 0.21 -8.19 -29.27
CA THR A 15 -0.33 -8.09 -30.63
C THR A 15 -1.80 -8.56 -30.64
N PRO A 16 -2.73 -7.82 -31.26
CA PRO A 16 -4.13 -8.22 -31.34
C PRO A 16 -4.30 -9.61 -31.95
N THR A 17 -5.06 -10.47 -31.28
CA THR A 17 -5.35 -11.82 -31.79
C THR A 17 -6.63 -11.78 -32.62
N PRO A 18 -6.66 -12.41 -33.82
CA PRO A 18 -7.89 -12.53 -34.60
C PRO A 18 -9.00 -13.26 -33.83
N HIS A 19 -10.25 -12.83 -33.97
CA HIS A 19 -11.39 -13.36 -33.19
C HIS A 19 -11.66 -14.87 -33.40
N HIS A 20 -11.25 -15.44 -34.54
CA HIS A 20 -11.44 -16.86 -34.82
C HIS A 20 -10.39 -17.75 -34.12
N ASP A 21 -9.23 -17.20 -33.75
CA ASP A 21 -8.12 -17.97 -33.16
C ASP A 21 -8.20 -17.95 -31.62
N LYS A 22 -9.24 -18.59 -31.09
CA LYS A 22 -9.46 -18.72 -29.64
C LYS A 22 -8.35 -19.52 -28.97
N GLU A 23 -7.77 -20.50 -29.64
CA GLU A 23 -6.68 -21.31 -29.09
C GLU A 23 -5.41 -20.50 -28.86
N ALA A 24 -5.03 -19.63 -29.81
CA ALA A 24 -3.89 -18.74 -29.60
C ALA A 24 -4.13 -17.77 -28.44
N MET A 25 -5.36 -17.27 -28.27
CA MET A 25 -5.70 -16.44 -27.12
C MET A 25 -5.56 -17.20 -25.81
N THR A 26 -6.08 -18.42 -25.72
CA THR A 26 -5.95 -19.27 -24.52
C THR A 26 -4.48 -19.56 -24.22
N ARG A 27 -3.66 -19.92 -25.23
CA ARG A 27 -2.22 -20.14 -25.04
C ARG A 27 -1.52 -18.88 -24.52
N LYS A 28 -1.89 -17.70 -25.03
CA LYS A 28 -1.34 -16.42 -24.59
C LYS A 28 -1.70 -16.11 -23.14
N ILE A 29 -2.96 -16.33 -22.76
CA ILE A 29 -3.41 -16.19 -21.37
C ILE A 29 -2.61 -17.09 -20.44
N LEU A 30 -2.54 -18.39 -20.74
CA LEU A 30 -1.82 -19.36 -19.92
C LEU A 30 -0.35 -18.98 -19.74
N ASN A 31 0.33 -18.62 -20.83
CA ASN A 31 1.73 -18.20 -20.78
C ASN A 31 1.94 -16.98 -19.87
N ILE A 32 1.11 -15.93 -20.02
CA ILE A 32 1.23 -14.72 -19.18
C ILE A 32 0.96 -15.07 -17.72
N THR A 33 -0.09 -15.84 -17.43
CA THR A 33 -0.43 -16.21 -16.04
C THR A 33 0.63 -17.10 -15.41
N ASP A 34 1.25 -18.00 -16.17
CA ASP A 34 2.34 -18.86 -15.69
C ASP A 34 3.59 -18.03 -15.37
N VAL A 35 3.92 -17.04 -16.21
CA VAL A 35 5.03 -16.10 -15.93
C VAL A 35 4.73 -15.27 -14.69
N VAL A 36 3.52 -14.74 -14.55
CA VAL A 36 3.11 -13.98 -13.35
C VAL A 36 3.19 -14.87 -12.11
N ALA A 37 2.74 -16.13 -12.19
CA ALA A 37 2.82 -17.07 -11.07
C ALA A 37 4.28 -17.37 -10.68
N ALA A 38 5.16 -17.58 -11.67
CA ALA A 38 6.58 -17.87 -11.45
C ALA A 38 7.34 -16.66 -10.87
N CYS A 39 6.93 -15.44 -11.20
CA CYS A 39 7.55 -14.20 -10.71
C CYS A 39 7.05 -13.73 -9.33
N ARG A 40 6.21 -14.52 -8.65
CA ARG A 40 5.61 -14.13 -7.36
C ARG A 40 6.66 -13.76 -6.31
N ASP A 41 7.77 -14.48 -6.24
CA ASP A 41 8.79 -14.29 -5.21
C ASP A 41 9.80 -13.18 -5.57
N THR A 42 9.99 -12.90 -6.86
CA THR A 42 10.90 -11.86 -7.35
C THR A 42 10.25 -10.47 -7.47
N GLY A 43 8.92 -10.41 -7.43
CA GLY A 43 8.15 -9.18 -7.60
C GLY A 43 7.73 -8.90 -9.05
N TYR A 44 6.88 -7.87 -9.21
CA TYR A 44 6.18 -7.57 -10.47
C TYR A 44 6.61 -6.26 -11.14
N ASP A 45 7.57 -5.53 -10.58
CA ASP A 45 8.01 -4.21 -11.07
C ASP A 45 8.43 -4.25 -12.54
N TRP A 46 9.05 -5.36 -12.98
CA TRP A 46 9.44 -5.56 -14.38
C TRP A 46 8.23 -5.58 -15.34
N PHE A 47 7.13 -6.21 -14.93
CA PHE A 47 5.91 -6.32 -15.75
C PHE A 47 5.19 -4.97 -15.80
N GLU A 48 5.14 -4.28 -14.66
CA GLU A 48 4.60 -2.93 -14.56
C GLU A 48 5.37 -1.95 -15.47
N GLN A 49 6.70 -1.94 -15.40
CA GLN A 49 7.54 -1.11 -16.25
C GLN A 49 7.41 -1.46 -17.74
N LEU A 50 7.39 -2.75 -18.08
CA LEU A 50 7.20 -3.21 -19.46
C LEU A 50 5.86 -2.69 -20.02
N LEU A 51 4.76 -2.94 -19.30
CA LEU A 51 3.42 -2.57 -19.76
C LEU A 51 3.24 -1.04 -19.83
N GLN A 52 3.78 -0.29 -18.86
CA GLN A 52 3.80 1.17 -18.89
C GLN A 52 4.55 1.69 -20.12
N ASN A 53 5.74 1.17 -20.41
CA ASN A 53 6.55 1.59 -21.56
C ASN A 53 5.83 1.31 -22.89
N LEU A 54 5.21 0.13 -23.03
CA LEU A 54 4.46 -0.22 -24.23
C LEU A 54 3.25 0.69 -24.43
N LEU A 55 2.45 0.93 -23.39
CA LEU A 55 1.27 1.79 -23.50
C LEU A 55 1.62 3.27 -23.72
N LYS A 56 2.71 3.76 -23.13
CA LYS A 56 3.20 5.13 -23.31
C LYS A 56 3.73 5.36 -24.73
N SER A 57 4.39 4.36 -25.32
CA SER A 57 4.91 4.47 -26.69
C SER A 57 3.83 4.63 -27.77
N GLU A 58 2.58 4.27 -27.48
CA GLU A 58 1.44 4.40 -28.39
C GLU A 58 0.44 5.51 -27.98
N GLU A 59 0.81 6.41 -27.06
CA GLU A 59 -0.12 7.41 -26.55
C GLU A 59 -0.61 8.38 -27.64
N ASP A 60 0.30 8.82 -28.52
CA ASP A 60 0.02 9.72 -29.65
C ASP A 60 -0.25 8.98 -30.98
N ALA A 61 -0.19 7.65 -30.98
CA ALA A 61 -0.40 6.86 -32.19
C ALA A 61 -1.88 6.83 -32.60
N SER A 62 -2.16 7.04 -33.90
CA SER A 62 -3.51 6.94 -34.47
C SER A 62 -4.11 5.53 -34.31
N TYR A 63 -3.27 4.50 -34.49
CA TYR A 63 -3.62 3.10 -34.25
C TYR A 63 -2.91 2.61 -32.99
N LYS A 64 -3.67 2.05 -32.05
CA LYS A 64 -3.18 1.61 -30.71
C LYS A 64 -3.29 0.09 -30.54
N PRO A 65 -2.44 -0.71 -31.23
CA PRO A 65 -2.53 -2.17 -31.20
C PRO A 65 -2.29 -2.76 -29.81
N VAL A 66 -1.35 -2.23 -29.01
CA VAL A 66 -1.10 -2.72 -27.65
C VAL A 66 -2.34 -2.50 -26.79
N LYS A 67 -2.99 -1.33 -26.90
CA LYS A 67 -4.23 -1.07 -26.16
C LYS A 67 -5.32 -2.07 -26.53
N LYS A 68 -5.52 -2.36 -27.83
CA LYS A 68 -6.49 -3.36 -28.29
C LYS A 68 -6.16 -4.76 -27.77
N ALA A 69 -4.88 -5.17 -27.84
CA ALA A 69 -4.44 -6.47 -27.33
C ALA A 69 -4.65 -6.60 -25.81
N CYS A 70 -4.36 -5.55 -25.04
CA CYS A 70 -4.61 -5.52 -23.60
C CYS A 70 -6.10 -5.66 -23.28
N THR A 71 -6.98 -4.96 -24.01
CA THR A 71 -8.43 -5.12 -23.84
C THR A 71 -8.88 -6.54 -24.14
N GLN A 72 -8.44 -7.12 -25.27
CA GLN A 72 -8.77 -8.50 -25.61
C GLN A 72 -8.27 -9.49 -24.54
N LEU A 73 -7.05 -9.31 -24.04
CA LEU A 73 -6.46 -10.16 -23.01
C LEU A 73 -7.27 -10.10 -21.71
N VAL A 74 -7.59 -8.89 -21.23
CA VAL A 74 -8.38 -8.71 -20.01
C VAL A 74 -9.77 -9.33 -20.17
N ASP A 75 -10.45 -9.08 -21.29
CA ASP A 75 -11.79 -9.62 -21.55
C ASP A 75 -11.80 -11.15 -21.55
N ASN A 76 -10.87 -11.76 -22.28
CA ASN A 76 -10.77 -13.22 -22.38
C ASN A 76 -10.27 -13.84 -21.07
N LEU A 77 -9.46 -13.12 -20.28
CA LEU A 77 -9.01 -13.59 -18.97
C LEU A 77 -10.16 -13.63 -17.97
N VAL A 78 -11.05 -12.63 -17.97
CA VAL A 78 -12.28 -12.65 -17.15
C VAL A 78 -13.20 -13.80 -17.60
N GLU A 79 -13.42 -13.96 -18.91
CA GLU A 79 -14.21 -15.09 -19.43
C GLU A 79 -13.58 -16.46 -19.07
N HIS A 80 -12.25 -16.55 -19.09
CA HIS A 80 -11.53 -17.76 -18.69
C HIS A 80 -11.75 -18.08 -17.20
N ILE A 81 -11.73 -17.08 -16.32
CA ILE A 81 -12.03 -17.26 -14.88
C ILE A 81 -13.47 -17.75 -14.67
N LEU A 82 -14.44 -17.20 -15.40
CA LEU A 82 -15.85 -17.62 -15.28
C LEU A 82 -16.06 -19.07 -15.74
N LYS A 83 -15.52 -19.45 -16.90
CA LYS A 83 -15.58 -20.83 -17.40
C LYS A 83 -14.88 -21.81 -16.47
N TYR A 84 -13.78 -21.35 -15.87
CA TYR A 84 -13.03 -22.13 -14.91
C TYR A 84 -13.87 -22.46 -13.66
N GLU A 85 -14.66 -21.50 -13.16
CA GLU A 85 -15.57 -21.71 -12.05
C GLU A 85 -16.70 -22.69 -12.38
N GLU A 86 -17.31 -22.58 -13.56
CA GLU A 86 -18.34 -23.51 -14.05
C GLU A 86 -17.82 -24.95 -14.14
N SER A 87 -16.55 -25.14 -14.53
CA SER A 87 -15.93 -26.48 -14.57
C SER A 87 -15.56 -27.06 -13.19
N LEU A 88 -15.47 -26.21 -12.16
CA LEU A 88 -15.10 -26.61 -10.80
C LEU A 88 -16.30 -27.10 -9.98
N SER A 89 -17.52 -26.66 -10.30
CA SER A 89 -18.73 -27.23 -9.69
C SER A 89 -18.87 -28.73 -9.96
N ASP A 90 -18.18 -29.24 -10.99
CA ASP A 90 -18.27 -30.64 -11.44
C ASP A 90 -17.09 -31.54 -11.00
N SER A 91 -16.06 -31.02 -10.30
CA SER A 91 -14.86 -31.84 -9.97
C SER A 91 -14.20 -31.57 -8.60
N ASP A 92 -13.76 -32.64 -7.92
CA ASP A 92 -13.21 -32.64 -6.55
C ASP A 92 -11.75 -32.11 -6.40
N ASN A 93 -11.15 -31.57 -7.47
CA ASN A 93 -9.72 -31.23 -7.52
C ASN A 93 -9.39 -29.79 -7.04
N LYS A 94 -9.76 -29.44 -5.80
CA LYS A 94 -9.72 -28.05 -5.28
C LYS A 94 -8.32 -27.45 -5.08
N GLY A 95 -7.28 -28.26 -4.85
CA GLY A 95 -5.94 -27.81 -4.42
C GLY A 95 -5.10 -27.13 -5.51
N VAL A 96 -4.77 -27.85 -6.59
CA VAL A 96 -3.98 -27.35 -7.74
C VAL A 96 -4.72 -26.19 -8.45
N ASN A 97 -6.04 -26.21 -8.37
CA ASN A 97 -6.90 -25.29 -9.07
C ASN A 97 -6.98 -23.89 -8.43
N SER A 98 -6.68 -23.76 -7.13
CA SER A 98 -6.68 -22.46 -6.45
C SER A 98 -5.51 -21.55 -6.85
N GLY A 99 -4.34 -22.11 -7.18
CA GLY A 99 -3.15 -21.34 -7.58
C GLY A 99 -3.32 -20.64 -8.94
N ARG A 100 -3.98 -21.29 -9.89
CA ARG A 100 -4.29 -20.70 -11.21
C ARG A 100 -5.22 -19.52 -11.08
N LEU A 101 -6.27 -19.62 -10.26
CA LEU A 101 -7.18 -18.52 -10.00
C LEU A 101 -6.44 -17.31 -9.41
N VAL A 102 -5.56 -17.52 -8.42
CA VAL A 102 -4.72 -16.46 -7.86
C VAL A 102 -3.86 -15.81 -8.93
N ALA A 103 -3.23 -16.59 -9.82
CA ALA A 103 -2.40 -16.06 -10.90
C ALA A 103 -3.21 -15.22 -11.92
N CYS A 104 -4.40 -15.69 -12.31
CA CYS A 104 -5.30 -14.95 -13.20
C CYS A 104 -5.75 -13.63 -12.57
N ILE A 105 -6.21 -13.65 -11.32
CA ILE A 105 -6.65 -12.45 -10.59
C ILE A 105 -5.47 -11.49 -10.34
N THR A 106 -4.28 -12.02 -10.03
CA THR A 106 -3.06 -11.20 -9.90
C THR A 106 -2.71 -10.52 -11.22
N THR A 107 -2.84 -11.24 -12.34
CA THR A 107 -2.63 -10.69 -13.68
C THR A 107 -3.63 -9.57 -13.98
N LEU A 108 -4.92 -9.76 -13.66
CA LEU A 108 -5.94 -8.71 -13.77
C LEU A 108 -5.61 -7.49 -12.89
N PHE A 109 -5.11 -7.71 -11.67
CA PHE A 109 -4.66 -6.63 -10.80
C PHE A 109 -3.50 -5.84 -11.43
N LEU A 110 -2.49 -6.50 -12.00
CA LEU A 110 -1.38 -5.81 -12.68
C LEU A 110 -1.87 -4.96 -13.86
N PHE A 111 -2.78 -5.49 -14.70
CA PHE A 111 -3.40 -4.68 -15.77
C PHE A 111 -4.19 -3.50 -15.21
N SER A 112 -4.94 -3.71 -14.12
CA SER A 112 -5.73 -2.66 -13.46
C SER A 112 -4.85 -1.56 -12.87
N LYS A 113 -3.70 -1.92 -12.29
CA LYS A 113 -2.75 -0.97 -11.71
C LYS A 113 -2.18 -0.02 -12.77
N ILE A 114 -1.90 -0.52 -13.97
CA ILE A 114 -1.35 0.30 -15.06
C ILE A 114 -2.43 1.07 -15.81
N ARG A 115 -3.57 0.44 -16.10
CA ARG A 115 -4.67 1.08 -16.84
C ARG A 115 -6.03 0.60 -16.33
N PRO A 116 -6.57 1.21 -15.25
CA PRO A 116 -7.77 0.70 -14.60
C PRO A 116 -9.03 0.74 -15.48
N GLN A 117 -9.06 1.58 -16.52
CA GLN A 117 -10.16 1.64 -17.49
C GLN A 117 -10.42 0.30 -18.21
N LEU A 118 -9.42 -0.59 -18.29
CA LEU A 118 -9.58 -1.90 -18.91
C LEU A 118 -10.55 -2.81 -18.15
N MET A 119 -10.72 -2.59 -16.84
CA MET A 119 -11.51 -3.45 -15.95
C MET A 119 -12.87 -2.87 -15.56
N VAL A 120 -13.21 -1.63 -15.98
CA VAL A 120 -14.46 -0.93 -15.61
C VAL A 120 -15.70 -1.76 -15.90
N LYS A 121 -15.80 -2.34 -17.10
CA LYS A 121 -16.95 -3.17 -17.48
C LYS A 121 -17.04 -4.52 -16.76
N HIS A 122 -15.95 -4.96 -16.12
CA HIS A 122 -15.83 -6.24 -15.43
C HIS A 122 -15.93 -6.11 -13.91
N ALA A 123 -16.09 -4.89 -13.37
CA ALA A 123 -16.13 -4.66 -11.92
C ALA A 123 -17.23 -5.45 -11.22
N MET A 124 -18.44 -5.49 -11.82
CA MET A 124 -19.57 -6.26 -11.29
C MET A 124 -19.30 -7.77 -11.29
N THR A 125 -18.61 -8.27 -12.32
CA THR A 125 -18.19 -9.68 -12.40
C THR A 125 -17.17 -10.04 -11.32
N MET A 126 -16.40 -9.07 -10.83
CA MET A 126 -15.38 -9.29 -9.82
C MET A 126 -15.91 -9.23 -8.38
N GLN A 127 -17.03 -8.55 -8.14
CA GLN A 127 -17.58 -8.38 -6.80
C GLN A 127 -17.89 -9.71 -6.07
N PRO A 128 -18.43 -10.77 -6.71
CA PRO A 128 -18.72 -12.03 -6.02
C PRO A 128 -17.49 -12.69 -5.37
N TYR A 129 -16.30 -12.49 -5.94
CA TYR A 129 -15.04 -13.05 -5.40
C TYR A 129 -14.60 -12.40 -4.08
N LEU A 130 -15.23 -11.29 -3.68
CA LEU A 130 -15.02 -10.66 -2.38
C LEU A 130 -15.69 -11.46 -1.25
N THR A 131 -16.77 -12.20 -1.55
CA THR A 131 -17.60 -12.89 -0.54
C THR A 131 -17.41 -14.41 -0.52
N THR A 132 -16.54 -14.95 -1.39
CA THR A 132 -16.22 -16.39 -1.42
C THR A 132 -15.75 -16.90 -0.06
N LYS A 133 -16.21 -18.09 0.35
CA LYS A 133 -15.83 -18.70 1.63
C LYS A 133 -14.32 -18.89 1.71
N CYS A 134 -13.68 -18.21 2.66
CA CYS A 134 -12.23 -18.26 2.83
C CYS A 134 -11.84 -19.38 3.78
N SER A 135 -10.95 -20.25 3.32
CA SER A 135 -10.36 -21.32 4.13
C SER A 135 -8.84 -21.45 3.92
N THR A 136 -8.32 -20.99 2.78
CA THR A 136 -6.93 -21.16 2.37
C THR A 136 -6.21 -19.82 2.20
N GLN A 137 -4.86 -19.86 2.18
CA GLN A 137 -4.04 -18.68 1.88
C GLN A 137 -4.32 -18.11 0.48
N ASN A 138 -4.63 -18.98 -0.49
CA ASN A 138 -4.97 -18.58 -1.85
C ASN A 138 -6.28 -17.80 -1.88
N ASP A 139 -7.29 -18.19 -1.10
CA ASP A 139 -8.56 -17.47 -0.99
C ASP A 139 -8.33 -16.03 -0.48
N PHE A 140 -7.46 -15.86 0.52
CA PHE A 140 -7.11 -14.53 1.04
C PHE A 140 -6.40 -13.67 -0.02
N MET A 141 -5.55 -14.27 -0.86
CA MET A 141 -4.89 -13.55 -1.95
C MET A 141 -5.88 -13.10 -3.02
N VAL A 142 -6.85 -13.95 -3.39
CA VAL A 142 -7.92 -13.58 -4.32
C VAL A 142 -8.67 -12.36 -3.78
N ILE A 143 -9.11 -12.40 -2.53
CA ILE A 143 -9.84 -11.28 -1.89
C ILE A 143 -9.00 -10.01 -1.89
N CYS A 144 -7.73 -10.09 -1.49
CA CYS A 144 -6.87 -8.91 -1.45
C CYS A 144 -6.67 -8.30 -2.85
N ASN A 145 -6.49 -9.13 -3.88
CA ASN A 145 -6.31 -8.63 -5.24
C ASN A 145 -7.62 -8.08 -5.83
N VAL A 146 -8.77 -8.73 -5.56
CA VAL A 146 -10.09 -8.22 -5.98
C VAL A 146 -10.40 -6.89 -5.31
N ALA A 147 -10.15 -6.75 -4.00
CA ALA A 147 -10.30 -5.48 -3.30
C ALA A 147 -9.45 -4.36 -3.94
N LYS A 148 -8.19 -4.64 -4.29
CA LYS A 148 -7.31 -3.70 -4.99
C LYS A 148 -7.81 -3.35 -6.41
N ILE A 149 -8.38 -4.32 -7.13
CA ILE A 149 -8.98 -4.05 -8.45
C ILE A 149 -10.18 -3.11 -8.28
N LEU A 150 -11.10 -3.42 -7.37
CA LEU A 150 -12.29 -2.60 -7.13
C LEU A 150 -11.94 -1.20 -6.65
N GLU A 151 -10.93 -1.06 -5.79
CA GLU A 151 -10.38 0.22 -5.33
C GLU A 151 -9.99 1.15 -6.49
N LEU A 152 -9.34 0.60 -7.52
CA LEU A 152 -8.88 1.35 -8.69
C LEU A 152 -9.97 1.60 -9.72
N VAL A 153 -10.94 0.69 -9.83
CA VAL A 153 -11.87 0.61 -10.95
C VAL A 153 -13.22 1.26 -10.64
N VAL A 154 -13.77 1.06 -9.43
CA VAL A 154 -15.09 1.58 -9.05
C VAL A 154 -15.18 3.12 -9.17
N PRO A 155 -14.17 3.91 -8.76
CA PRO A 155 -14.20 5.37 -8.95
C PRO A 155 -14.20 5.84 -10.41
N LEU A 156 -13.91 4.96 -11.37
CA LEU A 156 -13.91 5.26 -12.80
C LEU A 156 -15.18 4.80 -13.52
N MET A 157 -16.13 4.16 -12.81
CA MET A 157 -17.37 3.71 -13.41
C MET A 157 -18.28 4.90 -13.74
N GLU A 158 -18.84 4.90 -14.94
CA GLU A 158 -19.90 5.83 -15.33
C GLU A 158 -21.23 5.32 -14.76
N HIS A 159 -21.85 6.08 -13.87
CA HIS A 159 -23.15 5.77 -13.25
C HIS A 159 -23.25 4.35 -12.64
N PRO A 160 -22.40 3.98 -11.66
CA PRO A 160 -22.55 2.72 -10.93
C PRO A 160 -23.91 2.62 -10.23
N SER A 161 -24.52 1.44 -10.23
CA SER A 161 -25.78 1.17 -9.52
C SER A 161 -25.62 1.35 -8.00
N GLU A 162 -26.58 2.04 -7.36
CA GLU A 162 -26.60 2.21 -5.91
C GLU A 162 -26.62 0.87 -5.17
N THR A 163 -27.34 -0.13 -5.69
CA THR A 163 -27.38 -1.49 -5.11
C THR A 163 -26.01 -2.16 -5.14
N PHE A 164 -25.28 -1.99 -6.25
CA PHE A 164 -23.93 -2.53 -6.38
C PHE A 164 -22.96 -1.87 -5.38
N LEU A 165 -23.03 -0.54 -5.24
CA LEU A 165 -22.20 0.21 -4.30
C LEU A 165 -22.49 -0.16 -2.85
N ALA A 166 -23.77 -0.24 -2.47
CA ALA A 166 -24.19 -0.65 -1.12
C ALA A 166 -23.71 -2.08 -0.79
N THR A 167 -23.78 -3.00 -1.77
CA THR A 167 -23.30 -4.37 -1.60
C THR A 167 -21.78 -4.41 -1.36
N ILE A 168 -21.00 -3.65 -2.14
CA ILE A 168 -19.55 -3.55 -1.94
C ILE A 168 -19.21 -3.01 -0.55
N GLU A 169 -19.86 -1.93 -0.11
CA GLU A 169 -19.63 -1.36 1.22
C GLU A 169 -19.91 -2.37 2.33
N GLU A 170 -21.04 -3.08 2.24
CA GLU A 170 -21.45 -4.08 3.23
C GLU A 170 -20.47 -5.26 3.28
N ASP A 171 -20.06 -5.77 2.12
CA ASP A 171 -19.14 -6.90 2.02
C ASP A 171 -17.74 -6.53 2.52
N LEU A 172 -17.20 -5.38 2.11
CA LEU A 172 -15.92 -4.88 2.62
C LEU A 172 -15.96 -4.76 4.15
N MET A 173 -17.05 -4.28 4.71
CA MET A 173 -17.22 -4.16 6.15
C MET A 173 -17.29 -5.50 6.87
N LYS A 174 -18.01 -6.50 6.32
CA LYS A 174 -17.98 -7.88 6.84
C LYS A 174 -16.56 -8.44 6.85
N LEU A 175 -15.78 -8.20 5.79
CA LEU A 175 -14.38 -8.63 5.71
C LEU A 175 -13.50 -7.94 6.76
N ILE A 176 -13.68 -6.62 6.94
CA ILE A 176 -12.97 -5.82 7.95
C ILE A 176 -13.25 -6.29 9.38
N ILE A 177 -14.43 -6.87 9.64
CA ILE A 177 -14.80 -7.38 10.97
C ILE A 177 -14.30 -8.81 11.19
N LYS A 178 -14.22 -9.61 10.12
CA LYS A 178 -13.99 -11.06 10.23
C LYS A 178 -12.53 -11.49 10.11
N TYR A 179 -11.76 -10.94 9.16
CA TYR A 179 -10.48 -11.55 8.74
C TYR A 179 -9.23 -10.86 9.30
N GLY A 180 -8.04 -11.37 8.94
CA GLY A 180 -6.74 -10.90 9.46
C GLY A 180 -6.27 -9.56 8.88
N MET A 181 -5.13 -9.07 9.40
CA MET A 181 -4.59 -7.73 9.13
C MET A 181 -4.47 -7.39 7.64
N THR A 182 -3.92 -8.29 6.82
CA THR A 182 -3.70 -8.04 5.38
C THR A 182 -5.00 -7.80 4.62
N VAL A 183 -6.04 -8.59 4.93
CA VAL A 183 -7.38 -8.43 4.34
C VAL A 183 -7.97 -7.10 4.82
N VAL A 184 -7.90 -6.83 6.13
CA VAL A 184 -8.41 -5.57 6.70
C VAL A 184 -7.77 -4.37 6.02
N GLN A 185 -6.45 -4.37 5.84
CA GLN A 185 -5.74 -3.25 5.21
C GLN A 185 -6.23 -2.97 3.79
N HIS A 186 -6.31 -3.99 2.94
CA HIS A 186 -6.77 -3.80 1.55
C HIS A 186 -8.26 -3.48 1.45
N CYS A 187 -9.10 -4.06 2.31
CA CYS A 187 -10.52 -3.75 2.32
C CYS A 187 -10.80 -2.33 2.82
N VAL A 188 -10.07 -1.83 3.83
CA VAL A 188 -10.21 -0.43 4.28
C VAL A 188 -9.75 0.54 3.19
N SER A 189 -8.66 0.24 2.48
CA SER A 189 -8.20 1.06 1.35
C SER A 189 -9.28 1.16 0.26
N CYS A 190 -9.84 0.01 -0.14
CA CYS A 190 -10.93 -0.05 -1.11
C CYS A 190 -12.18 0.70 -0.62
N LEU A 191 -12.57 0.52 0.65
CA LEU A 191 -13.71 1.21 1.24
C LEU A 191 -13.48 2.73 1.22
N GLY A 192 -12.27 3.19 1.55
CA GLY A 192 -11.87 4.60 1.44
C GLY A 192 -12.02 5.15 0.04
N ALA A 193 -11.54 4.44 -0.98
CA ALA A 193 -11.68 4.86 -2.36
C ALA A 193 -13.14 4.94 -2.83
N VAL A 194 -13.97 3.95 -2.47
CA VAL A 194 -15.39 3.90 -2.86
C VAL A 194 -16.19 4.97 -2.14
N VAL A 195 -16.03 5.11 -0.82
CA VAL A 195 -16.81 6.07 -0.02
C VAL A 195 -16.42 7.50 -0.33
N ASN A 196 -15.12 7.83 -0.30
CA ASN A 196 -14.65 9.21 -0.47
C ASN A 196 -14.84 9.73 -1.90
N LYS A 197 -14.88 8.86 -2.92
CA LYS A 197 -14.95 9.28 -4.33
C LYS A 197 -16.31 9.08 -4.99
N VAL A 198 -17.14 8.17 -4.47
CA VAL A 198 -18.38 7.77 -5.15
C VAL A 198 -19.60 7.92 -4.24
N THR A 199 -19.67 7.18 -3.13
CA THR A 199 -20.94 7.03 -2.39
C THR A 199 -21.21 8.14 -1.38
N GLN A 200 -20.17 8.75 -0.81
CA GLN A 200 -20.26 9.73 0.27
C GLN A 200 -21.04 9.20 1.51
N ASN A 201 -21.11 7.88 1.70
CA ASN A 201 -21.80 7.26 2.84
C ASN A 201 -20.96 7.28 4.13
N TYR A 202 -20.57 8.48 4.56
CA TYR A 202 -19.68 8.69 5.71
C TYR A 202 -20.25 8.19 7.04
N LYS A 203 -21.59 8.19 7.18
CA LYS A 203 -22.28 7.72 8.39
C LYS A 203 -21.96 6.26 8.71
N PHE A 204 -21.84 5.41 7.69
CA PHE A 204 -21.57 3.99 7.86
C PHE A 204 -20.14 3.74 8.37
N VAL A 205 -19.16 4.45 7.80
CA VAL A 205 -17.76 4.41 8.23
C VAL A 205 -17.60 5.00 9.63
N TRP A 206 -18.29 6.11 9.93
CA TRP A 206 -18.32 6.75 11.24
C TRP A 206 -18.78 5.81 12.36
N ALA A 207 -19.86 5.06 12.12
CA ALA A 207 -20.36 4.07 13.07
C ALA A 207 -19.32 2.96 13.34
N CYS A 208 -18.62 2.51 12.28
CA CYS A 208 -17.54 1.54 12.40
C CYS A 208 -16.38 2.05 13.25
N PHE A 209 -15.92 3.27 12.96
CA PHE A 209 -14.86 3.94 13.71
C PHE A 209 -15.23 4.06 15.19
N ASN A 210 -16.41 4.59 15.51
CA ASN A 210 -16.87 4.76 16.89
C ASN A 210 -16.95 3.44 17.67
N ARG A 211 -17.30 2.33 17.02
CA ARG A 211 -17.31 1.01 17.66
C ARG A 211 -15.91 0.59 18.10
N TYR A 212 -14.91 0.71 17.23
CA TYR A 212 -13.53 0.32 17.56
C TYR A 212 -12.85 1.32 18.49
N TYR A 213 -13.00 2.63 18.22
CA TYR A 213 -12.47 3.69 19.08
C TYR A 213 -13.09 3.64 20.49
N GLY A 214 -14.40 3.42 20.58
CA GLY A 214 -15.11 3.25 21.85
C GLY A 214 -14.64 2.00 22.62
N ALA A 215 -14.39 0.89 21.93
CA ALA A 215 -13.82 -0.31 22.56
C ALA A 215 -12.41 -0.05 23.12
N LEU A 216 -11.54 0.62 22.35
CA LEU A 216 -10.21 1.02 22.81
C LEU A 216 -10.26 1.98 24.01
N SER A 217 -11.15 2.97 23.96
CA SER A 217 -11.30 3.95 25.04
C SER A 217 -11.74 3.28 26.34
N LYS A 218 -12.70 2.33 26.27
CA LYS A 218 -13.11 1.53 27.44
C LYS A 218 -11.96 0.70 28.00
N LEU A 219 -11.20 0.02 27.13
CA LEU A 219 -10.04 -0.77 27.55
C LEU A 219 -8.94 0.11 28.17
N LYS A 220 -8.70 1.32 27.64
CA LYS A 220 -7.78 2.30 28.24
C LYS A 220 -8.25 2.70 29.65
N SER A 221 -9.52 3.07 29.82
CA SER A 221 -10.05 3.46 31.14
C SER A 221 -9.93 2.33 32.16
N GLN A 222 -10.29 1.10 31.77
CA GLN A 222 -10.16 -0.07 32.64
C GLN A 222 -8.70 -0.37 33.02
N HIS A 223 -7.76 -0.22 32.08
CA HIS A 223 -6.32 -0.39 32.37
C HIS A 223 -5.77 0.69 33.31
N GLN A 224 -6.27 1.93 33.21
CA GLN A 224 -5.86 3.02 34.09
C GLN A 224 -6.38 2.84 35.52
N GLU A 225 -7.57 2.27 35.67
CA GLU A 225 -8.15 1.96 36.98
C GLU A 225 -7.45 0.77 37.66
N ASP A 226 -7.16 -0.29 36.89
CA ASP A 226 -6.46 -1.47 37.39
C ASP A 226 -5.44 -2.01 36.35
N PRO A 227 -4.16 -1.61 36.45
CA PRO A 227 -3.10 -2.07 35.56
C PRO A 227 -2.82 -3.57 35.63
N ASN A 228 -3.19 -4.24 36.72
CA ASN A 228 -2.96 -5.68 36.91
C ASN A 228 -4.20 -6.52 36.54
N SER A 229 -5.24 -5.89 36.02
CA SER A 229 -6.47 -6.57 35.64
C SER A 229 -6.25 -7.58 34.51
N THR A 230 -6.80 -8.79 34.67
CA THR A 230 -6.78 -9.82 33.62
C THR A 230 -7.71 -9.51 32.44
N ILE A 231 -8.52 -8.45 32.53
CA ILE A 231 -9.51 -8.07 31.49
C ILE A 231 -8.85 -7.77 30.16
N ILE A 232 -7.69 -7.09 30.16
CA ILE A 232 -6.96 -6.77 28.92
C ILE A 232 -6.37 -8.01 28.30
N THR A 233 -5.79 -8.88 29.12
CA THR A 233 -5.24 -10.18 28.67
C THR A 233 -6.33 -11.04 28.05
N ALA A 234 -7.51 -11.12 28.67
CA ALA A 234 -8.65 -11.85 28.15
C ALA A 234 -9.20 -11.26 26.84
N ASN A 235 -9.16 -9.93 26.69
CA ASN A 235 -9.65 -9.21 25.51
C ASN A 235 -8.54 -8.83 24.51
N LYS A 236 -7.34 -9.41 24.63
CA LYS A 236 -6.18 -9.06 23.81
C LYS A 236 -6.46 -9.12 22.30
N PRO A 237 -7.13 -10.17 21.76
CA PRO A 237 -7.44 -10.21 20.31
C PRO A 237 -8.31 -9.03 19.85
N ALA A 238 -9.29 -8.62 20.67
CA ALA A 238 -10.16 -7.49 20.38
C ALA A 238 -9.38 -6.16 20.46
N LEU A 239 -8.49 -6.02 21.45
CA LEU A 239 -7.60 -4.86 21.57
C LEU A 239 -6.71 -4.71 20.33
N LEU A 240 -5.97 -5.76 19.96
CA LEU A 240 -5.05 -5.76 18.82
C LEU A 240 -5.78 -5.44 17.50
N ARG A 241 -6.97 -6.02 17.30
CA ARG A 241 -7.82 -5.73 16.14
C ARG A 241 -8.26 -4.27 16.12
N SER A 242 -8.69 -3.74 17.26
CA SER A 242 -9.17 -2.36 17.36
C SER A 242 -8.06 -1.35 17.12
N LEU A 243 -6.85 -1.56 17.68
CA LEU A 243 -5.67 -0.71 17.44
C LEU A 243 -5.34 -0.64 15.94
N PHE A 244 -5.29 -1.80 15.28
CA PHE A 244 -4.99 -1.87 13.85
C PHE A 244 -6.09 -1.20 13.00
N THR A 245 -7.36 -1.50 13.31
CA THR A 245 -8.49 -1.04 12.49
C THR A 245 -8.71 0.46 12.62
N VAL A 246 -8.57 1.03 13.83
CA VAL A 246 -8.64 2.49 14.04
C VAL A 246 -7.53 3.18 13.24
N GLY A 247 -6.28 2.71 13.34
CA GLY A 247 -5.19 3.28 12.55
C GLY A 247 -5.43 3.20 11.04
N ALA A 248 -5.84 2.03 10.54
CA ALA A 248 -6.14 1.83 9.12
C ALA A 248 -7.27 2.74 8.63
N LEU A 249 -8.33 2.92 9.43
CA LEU A 249 -9.40 3.87 9.11
C LEU A 249 -8.88 5.31 9.06
N CYS A 250 -8.10 5.74 10.06
CA CYS A 250 -7.51 7.08 10.10
C CYS A 250 -6.53 7.37 8.95
N ARG A 251 -5.97 6.33 8.31
CA ARG A 251 -5.14 6.50 7.11
C ARG A 251 -5.94 6.91 5.88
N HIS A 252 -7.16 6.39 5.73
CA HIS A 252 -7.96 6.52 4.51
C HIS A 252 -9.15 7.48 4.67
N PHE A 253 -9.48 7.86 5.91
CA PHE A 253 -10.57 8.76 6.24
C PHE A 253 -10.09 9.85 7.19
N ASP A 254 -10.33 11.10 6.80
CA ASP A 254 -10.12 12.25 7.67
C ASP A 254 -11.37 12.49 8.52
N PHE A 255 -11.38 11.90 9.71
CA PHE A 255 -12.50 12.01 10.64
C PHE A 255 -12.69 13.44 11.19
N ASP A 256 -11.73 14.33 11.01
CA ASP A 256 -11.86 15.72 11.44
C ASP A 256 -12.69 16.59 10.48
N GLN A 257 -13.09 16.05 9.32
CA GLN A 257 -14.01 16.71 8.40
C GLN A 257 -15.43 16.82 8.97
N GLU A 258 -16.14 17.88 8.57
CA GLU A 258 -17.50 18.17 9.04
C GLU A 258 -18.48 17.04 8.72
N ASP A 259 -18.29 16.34 7.60
CA ASP A 259 -19.14 15.20 7.18
C ASP A 259 -19.14 14.03 8.18
N PHE A 260 -18.08 13.91 9.00
CA PHE A 260 -17.97 12.89 10.04
C PHE A 260 -18.44 13.40 11.40
N LYS A 261 -17.80 14.45 11.91
CA LYS A 261 -18.00 14.92 13.29
C LYS A 261 -19.12 15.94 13.46
N GLY A 262 -19.71 16.41 12.36
CA GLY A 262 -20.67 17.50 12.35
C GLY A 262 -20.07 18.76 12.98
N ASN A 263 -20.87 19.43 13.81
CA ASN A 263 -20.48 20.68 14.48
C ASN A 263 -19.58 20.48 15.71
N SER A 264 -19.06 19.26 15.94
CA SER A 264 -18.19 18.99 17.08
C SER A 264 -16.85 19.71 16.92
N LYS A 265 -16.47 20.50 17.94
CA LYS A 265 -15.15 21.13 18.01
C LYS A 265 -14.03 20.18 18.45
N VAL A 266 -14.35 18.91 18.71
CA VAL A 266 -13.36 17.91 19.12
C VAL A 266 -12.43 17.61 17.94
N ASN A 267 -11.13 17.60 18.22
CA ASN A 267 -10.11 17.20 17.26
C ASN A 267 -9.86 15.69 17.40
N ILE A 268 -10.32 14.93 16.40
CA ILE A 268 -10.37 13.47 16.48
C ILE A 268 -8.98 12.88 16.29
N LYS A 269 -8.17 13.42 15.38
CA LYS A 269 -6.79 12.97 15.19
C LYS A 269 -5.96 13.08 16.48
N ASP A 270 -6.16 14.15 17.27
CA ASP A 270 -5.46 14.33 18.55
C ASP A 270 -5.91 13.29 19.58
N LYS A 271 -7.21 12.97 19.60
CA LYS A 271 -7.77 11.94 20.49
C LYS A 271 -7.27 10.54 20.13
N VAL A 272 -7.19 10.23 18.83
CA VAL A 272 -6.61 8.98 18.33
C VAL A 272 -5.12 8.92 18.66
N LEU A 273 -4.37 10.01 18.48
CA LEU A 273 -2.96 10.10 18.85
C LEU A 273 -2.77 9.80 20.34
N GLU A 274 -3.49 10.49 21.22
CA GLU A 274 -3.43 10.31 22.67
C GLU A 274 -3.73 8.86 23.09
N LEU A 275 -4.72 8.24 22.45
CA LEU A 275 -5.13 6.86 22.71
C LEU A 275 -4.08 5.86 22.24
N LEU A 276 -3.55 6.01 21.02
CA LEU A 276 -2.52 5.11 20.48
C LEU A 276 -1.20 5.26 21.25
N MET A 277 -0.78 6.51 21.53
CA MET A 277 0.41 6.80 22.33
C MET A 277 0.35 6.15 23.71
N TYR A 278 -0.82 6.10 24.35
CA TYR A 278 -1.00 5.37 25.61
C TYR A 278 -0.62 3.88 25.49
N PHE A 279 -1.12 3.18 24.46
CA PHE A 279 -0.84 1.76 24.25
C PHE A 279 0.59 1.46 23.78
N THR A 280 1.35 2.46 23.32
CA THR A 280 2.80 2.28 23.05
C THR A 280 3.62 2.04 24.31
N LYS A 281 3.09 2.41 25.49
CA LYS A 281 3.76 2.23 26.80
C LYS A 281 3.30 0.97 27.53
N HIS A 282 2.52 0.11 26.86
CA HIS A 282 2.01 -1.13 27.45
C HIS A 282 3.13 -2.15 27.70
N SER A 283 2.95 -3.10 28.62
CA SER A 283 3.95 -4.13 28.95
C SER A 283 4.10 -5.21 27.85
N ASP A 284 3.02 -5.53 27.17
CA ASP A 284 2.97 -6.50 26.07
C ASP A 284 3.45 -5.91 24.73
N GLU A 285 4.46 -6.53 24.13
CA GLU A 285 5.10 -6.09 22.88
C GLU A 285 4.17 -6.14 21.66
N GLU A 286 3.22 -7.07 21.60
CA GLU A 286 2.28 -7.14 20.46
C GLU A 286 1.33 -5.94 20.48
N VAL A 287 0.89 -5.52 21.67
CA VAL A 287 0.09 -4.31 21.87
C VAL A 287 0.87 -3.07 21.44
N GLN A 288 2.12 -2.94 21.88
CA GLN A 288 3.01 -1.85 21.46
C GLN A 288 3.18 -1.82 19.94
N THR A 289 3.47 -2.97 19.34
CA THR A 289 3.65 -3.11 17.88
C THR A 289 2.39 -2.67 17.12
N LYS A 290 1.20 -3.09 17.56
CA LYS A 290 -0.07 -2.69 16.92
C LYS A 290 -0.39 -1.21 17.11
N ALA A 291 -0.06 -0.64 18.27
CA ALA A 291 -0.20 0.79 18.50
C ALA A 291 0.73 1.60 17.58
N ILE A 292 1.98 1.19 17.41
CA ILE A 292 2.94 1.86 16.52
C ILE A 292 2.54 1.69 15.05
N ILE A 293 2.01 0.53 14.63
CA ILE A 293 1.40 0.38 13.30
C ILE A 293 0.27 1.39 13.11
N GLY A 294 -0.63 1.51 14.10
CA GLY A 294 -1.74 2.44 14.05
C GLY A 294 -1.29 3.91 13.96
N LEU A 295 -0.25 4.28 14.71
CA LEU A 295 0.37 5.61 14.62
C LEU A 295 0.96 5.86 13.23
N GLY A 296 1.68 4.89 12.67
CA GLY A 296 2.23 4.99 11.32
C GLY A 296 1.16 5.24 10.26
N PHE A 297 0.01 4.56 10.38
CA PHE A 297 -1.14 4.79 9.52
C PHE A 297 -1.74 6.19 9.68
N ALA A 298 -1.90 6.68 10.91
CA ALA A 298 -2.39 8.04 11.18
C ALA A 298 -1.44 9.12 10.63
N PHE A 299 -0.12 8.88 10.68
CA PHE A 299 0.88 9.84 10.19
C PHE A 299 0.89 9.98 8.66
N ILE A 300 0.44 8.97 7.91
CA ILE A 300 0.29 9.09 6.46
C ILE A 300 -0.79 10.12 6.09
N GLN A 301 -1.90 10.15 6.85
CA GLN A 301 -2.99 11.13 6.65
C GLN A 301 -2.67 12.49 7.26
N HIS A 302 -2.00 12.52 8.43
CA HIS A 302 -1.64 13.75 9.13
C HIS A 302 -0.15 13.76 9.50
N PRO A 303 0.76 14.07 8.55
CA PRO A 303 2.20 14.00 8.79
C PRO A 303 2.69 15.02 9.83
N SER A 304 1.93 16.10 10.04
CA SER A 304 2.22 17.10 11.06
C SER A 304 2.33 16.52 12.48
N LEU A 305 1.65 15.40 12.76
CA LEU A 305 1.70 14.72 14.05
C LEU A 305 3.10 14.16 14.37
N MET A 306 3.95 13.92 13.35
CA MET A 306 5.34 13.51 13.58
C MET A 306 6.20 14.64 14.19
N PHE A 307 5.74 15.90 14.14
CA PHE A 307 6.44 17.01 14.82
C PHE A 307 6.17 17.07 16.32
N GLU A 308 5.16 16.35 16.82
CA GLU A 308 4.80 16.35 18.23
C GLU A 308 5.94 15.78 19.08
N GLN A 309 6.22 16.45 20.21
CA GLN A 309 7.38 16.13 21.04
C GLN A 309 7.32 14.70 21.60
N GLU A 310 6.13 14.20 21.92
CA GLU A 310 5.92 12.84 22.40
C GLU A 310 6.27 11.80 21.32
N VAL A 311 5.89 12.05 20.06
CA VAL A 311 6.17 11.17 18.92
C VAL A 311 7.66 11.17 18.59
N LYS A 312 8.28 12.36 18.55
CA LYS A 312 9.74 12.50 18.40
C LYS A 312 10.48 11.69 19.45
N THR A 313 10.07 11.80 20.71
CA THR A 313 10.70 11.10 21.83
C THR A 313 10.52 9.59 21.70
N LEU A 314 9.32 9.13 21.33
CA LEU A 314 9.01 7.71 21.12
C LEU A 314 9.87 7.07 20.02
N TYR A 315 9.92 7.67 18.83
CA TYR A 315 10.66 7.08 17.71
C TYR A 315 12.17 7.10 17.96
N ASN A 316 12.69 8.21 18.50
CA ASN A 316 14.10 8.31 18.82
C ASN A 316 14.50 7.34 19.94
N SER A 317 13.67 7.14 20.97
CA SER A 317 13.98 6.19 22.05
C SER A 317 14.00 4.75 21.54
N ILE A 318 13.02 4.35 20.73
CA ILE A 318 12.95 3.00 20.13
C ILE A 318 14.18 2.73 19.26
N LEU A 319 14.56 3.67 18.39
CA LEU A 319 15.69 3.47 17.49
C LEU A 319 17.04 3.48 18.23
N SER A 320 17.21 4.36 19.23
CA SER A 320 18.48 4.54 19.95
C SER A 320 18.75 3.47 21.01
N ASP A 321 17.71 3.01 21.72
CA ASP A 321 17.88 2.10 22.85
C ASP A 321 18.32 0.71 22.37
N LYS A 322 19.45 0.23 22.90
CA LYS A 322 20.02 -1.09 22.57
C LYS A 322 19.16 -2.24 23.10
N ASN A 323 18.38 -2.01 24.16
CA ASN A 323 17.52 -3.01 24.79
C ASN A 323 16.11 -3.05 24.20
N CYS A 324 15.76 -2.09 23.33
CA CYS A 324 14.45 -2.08 22.69
C CYS A 324 14.31 -3.25 21.70
N SER A 325 13.10 -3.82 21.62
CA SER A 325 12.83 -4.95 20.73
C SER A 325 13.13 -4.63 19.27
N VAL A 326 13.73 -5.60 18.59
CA VAL A 326 14.01 -5.59 17.16
C VAL A 326 12.73 -5.34 16.34
N ASN A 327 11.60 -5.91 16.75
CA ASN A 327 10.33 -5.75 16.06
C ASN A 327 9.83 -4.29 16.09
N LEU A 328 10.01 -3.61 17.21
CA LEU A 328 9.60 -2.20 17.36
C LEU A 328 10.48 -1.30 16.49
N LYS A 329 11.80 -1.54 16.46
CA LYS A 329 12.73 -0.82 15.55
C LYS A 329 12.34 -1.01 14.09
N ILE A 330 12.10 -2.25 13.66
CA ILE A 330 11.64 -2.56 12.30
C ILE A 330 10.33 -1.82 12.01
N GLN A 331 9.39 -1.81 12.96
CA GLN A 331 8.10 -1.18 12.75
C GLN A 331 8.19 0.35 12.59
N VAL A 332 9.04 1.03 13.38
CA VAL A 332 9.31 2.46 13.21
C VAL A 332 9.92 2.75 11.84
N LEU A 333 10.94 1.99 11.43
CA LEU A 333 11.56 2.16 10.11
C LEU A 333 10.56 1.89 8.97
N LYS A 334 9.70 0.88 9.13
CA LYS A 334 8.64 0.56 8.16
C LYS A 334 7.59 1.66 8.05
N ASN A 335 7.25 2.31 9.17
CA ASN A 335 6.34 3.47 9.14
C ASN A 335 6.94 4.63 8.34
N LEU A 336 8.21 4.97 8.59
CA LEU A 336 8.93 5.99 7.83
C LEU A 336 9.02 5.63 6.34
N GLN A 337 9.39 4.38 6.04
CA GLN A 337 9.45 3.89 4.66
C GLN A 337 8.10 4.04 3.94
N THR A 338 7.02 3.59 4.60
CA THR A 338 5.67 3.64 4.00
C THR A 338 5.23 5.09 3.78
N TYR A 339 5.48 5.97 4.76
CA TYR A 339 5.19 7.40 4.63
C TYR A 339 5.89 8.01 3.40
N LEU A 340 7.21 7.81 3.26
CA LEU A 340 7.98 8.34 2.12
C LEU A 340 7.50 7.80 0.76
N GLN A 341 7.07 6.55 0.69
CA GLN A 341 6.56 5.95 -0.55
C GLN A 341 5.19 6.51 -0.94
N GLU A 342 4.31 6.70 0.03
CA GLU A 342 2.96 7.24 -0.19
C GLU A 342 3.01 8.73 -0.55
N GLU A 343 3.85 9.52 0.12
CA GLU A 343 4.09 10.92 -0.23
C GLU A 343 4.60 11.09 -1.66
N ASP A 344 5.62 10.31 -2.06
CA ASP A 344 6.15 10.35 -3.41
C ASP A 344 5.10 9.95 -4.46
N THR A 345 4.32 8.90 -4.19
CA THR A 345 3.22 8.47 -5.07
C THR A 345 2.16 9.58 -5.20
N ARG A 346 1.79 10.22 -4.08
CA ARG A 346 0.81 11.30 -4.06
C ARG A 346 1.31 12.54 -4.82
N MET A 347 2.57 12.90 -4.62
CA MET A 347 3.22 14.02 -5.30
C MET A 347 3.31 13.78 -6.82
N GLN A 348 3.72 12.59 -7.25
CA GLN A 348 3.75 12.22 -8.67
C GLN A 348 2.35 12.24 -9.31
N GLN A 349 1.32 11.82 -8.57
CA GLN A 349 -0.05 11.89 -9.06
C GLN A 349 -0.54 13.34 -9.19
N ALA A 350 -0.26 14.18 -8.19
CA ALA A 350 -0.60 15.60 -8.22
C ALA A 350 0.09 16.32 -9.38
N ASP A 351 1.37 16.03 -9.65
CA ASP A 351 2.11 16.58 -10.80
C ASP A 351 1.49 16.16 -12.16
N ARG A 352 1.07 14.90 -12.29
CA ARG A 352 0.36 14.43 -13.50
C ARG A 352 -0.96 15.18 -13.73
N ASP A 353 -1.68 15.46 -12.65
CA ASP A 353 -2.97 16.15 -12.68
C ASP A 353 -2.84 17.69 -12.68
N TRP A 354 -1.63 18.23 -12.47
CA TRP A 354 -1.33 19.66 -12.43
C TRP A 354 -1.97 20.42 -13.59
N LYS A 355 -1.90 19.87 -14.81
CA LYS A 355 -2.47 20.49 -16.02
C LYS A 355 -3.97 20.81 -15.90
N LYS A 356 -4.71 20.09 -15.05
CA LYS A 356 -6.15 20.30 -14.81
C LYS A 356 -6.42 21.43 -13.81
N VAL A 357 -5.54 21.61 -12.82
CA VAL A 357 -5.70 22.54 -11.69
C VAL A 357 -4.87 23.82 -11.84
N ALA A 358 -3.87 23.84 -12.72
CA ALA A 358 -2.93 24.95 -12.92
C ALA A 358 -3.56 26.31 -13.25
N LYS A 359 -4.83 26.33 -13.70
CA LYS A 359 -5.57 27.56 -14.00
C LYS A 359 -6.28 28.17 -12.78
N GLN A 360 -6.38 27.41 -11.68
CA GLN A 360 -7.13 27.76 -10.47
C GLN A 360 -6.20 28.11 -9.30
N GLU A 361 -4.92 27.74 -9.35
CA GLU A 361 -3.95 28.04 -8.30
C GLU A 361 -3.18 29.33 -8.57
N ASP A 362 -2.94 30.12 -7.51
CA ASP A 362 -2.12 31.32 -7.57
C ASP A 362 -0.64 30.91 -7.67
N LEU A 363 0.03 31.32 -8.76
CA LEU A 363 1.46 31.09 -8.97
C LEU A 363 2.34 31.56 -7.79
N LYS A 364 1.86 32.50 -6.97
CA LYS A 364 2.59 33.03 -5.81
C LYS A 364 2.50 32.15 -4.57
N GLU A 365 1.51 31.26 -4.49
CA GLU A 365 1.30 30.32 -3.38
C GLU A 365 1.80 28.91 -3.70
N MET A 366 2.59 28.73 -4.76
CA MET A 366 3.31 27.49 -5.06
C MET A 366 4.43 27.25 -4.02
N GLY A 367 4.03 27.11 -2.76
CA GLY A 367 4.87 26.68 -1.66
C GLY A 367 4.91 25.16 -1.68
N ASP A 368 6.11 24.61 -1.79
CA ASP A 368 6.38 23.19 -1.71
C ASP A 368 6.23 22.68 -0.25
N ILE A 369 5.05 22.90 0.35
CA ILE A 369 4.75 22.63 1.76
C ILE A 369 4.86 21.11 2.01
N SER A 370 4.44 20.28 1.07
CA SER A 370 4.51 18.82 1.19
C SER A 370 5.93 18.27 1.12
N SER A 371 6.78 18.72 0.19
CA SER A 371 8.18 18.29 0.13
C SER A 371 8.97 18.85 1.31
N GLY A 372 8.73 20.13 1.67
CA GLY A 372 9.31 20.77 2.84
C GLY A 372 8.98 20.04 4.14
N MET A 373 7.74 19.54 4.26
CA MET A 373 7.30 18.73 5.39
C MET A 373 8.02 17.38 5.45
N SER A 374 8.09 16.65 4.34
CA SER A 374 8.79 15.35 4.25
C SER A 374 10.28 15.48 4.56
N SER A 375 10.93 16.53 4.04
CA SER A 375 12.33 16.86 4.33
C SER A 375 12.53 17.16 5.83
N SER A 376 11.68 17.99 6.41
CA SER A 376 11.76 18.35 7.84
C SER A 376 11.56 17.14 8.75
N ILE A 377 10.61 16.26 8.43
CA ILE A 377 10.37 15.00 9.15
C ILE A 377 11.63 14.12 9.10
N MET A 378 12.22 13.94 7.92
CA MET A 378 13.40 13.10 7.80
C MET A 378 14.60 13.67 8.57
N GLN A 379 14.80 14.98 8.56
CA GLN A 379 15.87 15.61 9.35
C GLN A 379 15.75 15.35 10.86
N LEU A 380 14.53 15.19 11.41
CA LEU A 380 14.31 14.89 12.82
C LEU A 380 14.78 13.48 13.22
N TYR A 381 14.68 12.51 12.32
CA TYR A 381 14.94 11.09 12.60
C TYR A 381 16.22 10.56 11.94
N LEU A 382 16.79 11.30 10.99
CA LEU A 382 17.88 10.86 10.12
C LEU A 382 19.05 10.25 10.89
N LYS A 383 19.50 10.92 11.95
CA LYS A 383 20.62 10.44 12.77
C LYS A 383 20.36 9.03 13.30
N GLN A 384 19.18 8.79 13.87
CA GLN A 384 18.87 7.48 14.46
C GLN A 384 18.62 6.40 13.40
N VAL A 385 18.14 6.79 12.22
CA VAL A 385 18.04 5.87 11.08
C VAL A 385 19.42 5.45 10.58
N LEU A 386 20.37 6.39 10.49
CA LEU A 386 21.75 6.09 10.09
C LEU A 386 22.47 5.21 11.11
N GLU A 387 22.31 5.47 12.41
CA GLU A 387 22.88 4.63 13.48
C GLU A 387 22.34 3.18 13.45
N ALA A 388 21.11 2.97 12.95
CA ALA A 388 20.53 1.64 12.78
C ALA A 388 21.28 0.77 11.75
N PHE A 389 22.19 1.34 10.93
CA PHE A 389 23.06 0.60 10.03
C PHE A 389 24.03 -0.32 10.76
N PHE A 390 24.36 -0.02 12.02
CA PHE A 390 25.30 -0.82 12.82
C PHE A 390 24.61 -1.84 13.73
N HIS A 391 23.32 -2.09 13.51
CA HIS A 391 22.58 -3.09 14.27
C HIS A 391 22.99 -4.52 13.91
N THR A 392 23.00 -5.45 14.86
CA THR A 392 23.40 -6.86 14.63
C THR A 392 22.43 -7.62 13.72
N GLN A 393 21.14 -7.31 13.83
CA GLN A 393 20.08 -7.91 13.01
C GLN A 393 20.03 -7.32 11.61
N SER A 394 20.11 -8.19 10.59
CA SER A 394 20.04 -7.83 9.17
C SER A 394 18.76 -7.08 8.81
N SER A 395 17.61 -7.54 9.31
CA SER A 395 16.31 -6.93 9.02
C SER A 395 16.25 -5.44 9.39
N VAL A 396 16.84 -5.04 10.53
CA VAL A 396 16.91 -3.63 10.95
C VAL A 396 17.76 -2.82 9.96
N ARG A 397 18.95 -3.33 9.60
CA ARG A 397 19.84 -2.68 8.64
C ARG A 397 19.20 -2.55 7.26
N HIS A 398 18.49 -3.58 6.81
CA HIS A 398 17.75 -3.59 5.54
C HIS A 398 16.68 -2.50 5.50
N PHE A 399 15.83 -2.40 6.53
CA PHE A 399 14.81 -1.36 6.60
C PHE A 399 15.41 0.05 6.70
N ALA A 400 16.50 0.22 7.46
CA ALA A 400 17.20 1.49 7.55
C ALA A 400 17.76 1.92 6.20
N LEU A 401 18.42 1.01 5.47
CA LEU A 401 18.95 1.26 4.13
C LEU A 401 17.82 1.64 3.14
N ASN A 402 16.65 0.99 3.23
CA ASN A 402 15.50 1.33 2.40
C ASN A 402 14.99 2.77 2.67
N VAL A 403 14.90 3.18 3.93
CA VAL A 403 14.50 4.55 4.30
C VAL A 403 15.50 5.58 3.75
N ILE A 404 16.80 5.34 3.95
CA ILE A 404 17.86 6.24 3.43
C ILE A 404 17.84 6.31 1.90
N ALA A 405 17.73 5.18 1.21
CA ALA A 405 17.66 5.15 -0.25
C ALA A 405 16.45 5.94 -0.77
N LEU A 406 15.26 5.81 -0.16
CA LEU A 406 14.09 6.61 -0.54
C LEU A 406 14.32 8.10 -0.32
N THR A 407 14.92 8.46 0.82
CA THR A 407 15.18 9.86 1.19
C THR A 407 16.16 10.52 0.22
N LEU A 408 17.21 9.80 -0.19
CA LEU A 408 18.21 10.27 -1.16
C LEU A 408 17.64 10.34 -2.58
N ASN A 409 16.87 9.33 -3.01
CA ASN A 409 16.27 9.30 -4.34
C ASN A 409 15.28 10.45 -4.55
N GLN A 410 14.55 10.84 -3.49
CA GLN A 410 13.62 11.97 -3.49
C GLN A 410 14.31 13.32 -3.26
N GLY A 411 15.60 13.36 -2.95
CA GLY A 411 16.36 14.61 -2.73
C GLY A 411 15.99 15.36 -1.44
N LEU A 412 15.45 14.66 -0.44
CA LEU A 412 14.93 15.29 0.79
C LEU A 412 16.02 15.79 1.75
N ILE A 413 17.26 15.29 1.62
CA ILE A 413 18.39 15.63 2.49
C ILE A 413 19.66 15.85 1.67
N HIS A 414 20.63 16.55 2.26
CA HIS A 414 21.97 16.64 1.69
C HIS A 414 22.70 15.29 1.80
N PRO A 415 23.23 14.73 0.69
CA PRO A 415 23.72 13.34 0.65
C PRO A 415 25.04 13.11 1.42
N VAL A 416 25.90 14.12 1.57
CA VAL A 416 27.24 13.98 2.19
C VAL A 416 27.20 13.31 3.57
N GLN A 417 26.22 13.62 4.41
CA GLN A 417 26.11 13.03 5.74
C GLN A 417 25.81 11.52 5.74
N CYS A 418 25.27 10.99 4.64
CA CYS A 418 24.96 9.57 4.49
C CYS A 418 26.10 8.77 3.84
N VAL A 419 27.05 9.42 3.16
CA VAL A 419 28.12 8.77 2.40
C VAL A 419 28.96 7.81 3.28
N PRO A 420 29.45 8.20 4.48
CA PRO A 420 30.25 7.28 5.31
C PRO A 420 29.48 6.01 5.72
N TYR A 421 28.18 6.15 6.02
CA TYR A 421 27.33 5.03 6.41
C TYR A 421 27.04 4.11 5.22
N LEU A 422 26.83 4.66 4.03
CA LEU A 422 26.66 3.87 2.80
C LEU A 422 27.92 3.10 2.43
N ILE A 423 29.11 3.72 2.56
CA ILE A 423 30.39 3.04 2.35
C ILE A 423 30.56 1.88 3.34
N ALA A 424 30.24 2.10 4.63
CA ALA A 424 30.28 1.02 5.62
C ALA A 424 29.30 -0.13 5.25
N MET A 425 28.10 0.20 4.79
CA MET A 425 27.10 -0.78 4.34
C MET A 425 27.55 -1.57 3.09
N GLY A 426 28.46 -1.01 2.29
CA GLY A 426 29.13 -1.71 1.19
C GLY A 426 29.99 -2.91 1.64
N THR A 427 30.17 -3.12 2.95
CA THR A 427 30.88 -4.27 3.52
C THR A 427 29.97 -5.28 4.24
N ASP A 428 28.65 -5.08 4.22
CA ASP A 428 27.69 -6.00 4.86
C ASP A 428 27.81 -7.43 4.29
N PRO A 429 27.66 -8.52 5.08
CA PRO A 429 27.71 -9.88 4.54
C PRO A 429 26.63 -10.19 3.48
N GLU A 430 25.49 -9.50 3.49
CA GLU A 430 24.40 -9.75 2.54
C GLU A 430 24.63 -9.05 1.19
N PRO A 431 24.68 -9.79 0.06
CA PRO A 431 24.92 -9.19 -1.26
C PRO A 431 23.86 -8.17 -1.67
N SER A 432 22.59 -8.40 -1.32
CA SER A 432 21.48 -7.49 -1.64
C SER A 432 21.67 -6.11 -1.01
N MET A 433 22.20 -6.05 0.22
CA MET A 433 22.46 -4.81 0.94
C MET A 433 23.66 -4.06 0.36
N ARG A 434 24.79 -4.74 0.13
CA ARG A 434 25.98 -4.14 -0.49
C ARG A 434 25.67 -3.55 -1.86
N ASN A 435 25.03 -4.35 -2.73
CA ASN A 435 24.69 -3.92 -4.09
C ASN A 435 23.80 -2.67 -4.09
N LYS A 436 22.86 -2.59 -3.15
CA LYS A 436 21.96 -1.43 -3.03
C LYS A 436 22.69 -0.20 -2.49
N ALA A 437 23.59 -0.35 -1.52
CA ALA A 437 24.41 0.74 -1.02
C ALA A 437 25.37 1.29 -2.10
N ASP A 438 26.05 0.39 -2.81
CA ASP A 438 26.95 0.75 -3.92
C ASP A 438 26.20 1.46 -5.05
N GLN A 439 24.99 1.00 -5.40
CA GLN A 439 24.15 1.68 -6.37
C GLN A 439 23.85 3.12 -5.94
N GLN A 440 23.51 3.35 -4.67
CA GLN A 440 23.24 4.68 -4.14
C GLN A 440 24.49 5.57 -4.17
N LEU A 441 25.67 5.05 -3.85
CA LEU A 441 26.94 5.79 -3.96
C LEU A 441 27.22 6.19 -5.42
N VAL A 442 27.05 5.28 -6.38
CA VAL A 442 27.22 5.58 -7.81
C VAL A 442 26.22 6.65 -8.27
N GLU A 443 24.98 6.63 -7.79
CA GLU A 443 23.99 7.65 -8.11
C GLU A 443 24.33 9.01 -7.50
N ILE A 444 24.89 9.05 -6.28
CA ILE A 444 25.39 10.28 -5.65
C ILE A 444 26.54 10.86 -6.47
N ASP A 445 27.54 10.06 -6.83
CA ASP A 445 28.73 10.52 -7.58
C ASP A 445 28.34 11.09 -8.96
N LYS A 446 27.42 10.42 -9.66
CA LYS A 446 26.90 10.88 -10.96
C LYS A 446 26.19 12.22 -10.87
N LYS A 447 25.46 12.48 -9.77
CA LYS A 447 24.70 13.73 -9.58
C LYS A 447 25.57 14.85 -9.00
N TYR A 448 26.51 14.50 -8.12
CA TYR A 448 27.30 15.44 -7.32
C TYR A 448 28.78 15.03 -7.35
N ALA A 449 29.47 15.39 -8.43
CA ALA A 449 30.89 15.12 -8.58
C ALA A 449 31.70 15.72 -7.41
N GLY A 450 32.56 14.91 -6.79
CA GLY A 450 33.42 15.33 -5.68
C GLY A 450 32.91 14.98 -4.29
N PHE A 451 31.65 14.61 -4.12
CA PHE A 451 31.07 14.39 -2.79
C PHE A 451 31.57 13.12 -2.09
N ILE A 452 32.05 12.13 -2.85
CA ILE A 452 32.65 10.91 -2.29
C ILE A 452 34.13 11.12 -1.94
N HIS A 453 34.78 12.14 -2.53
CA HIS A 453 36.17 12.47 -2.25
C HIS A 453 36.37 13.22 -0.93
N VAL A 454 35.30 13.87 -0.43
CA VAL A 454 35.23 14.58 0.87
C VAL A 454 34.87 13.59 1.96
#